data_AF-A0A060C1H5-F1
#
_entry.id   AF-A0A060C1H5-F1
#
_cell.length_a   1.000
_cell.length_b   1.000
_cell.length_c   1.000
_cell.angle_alpha   90.00
_cell.angle_beta   90.00
_cell.angle_gamma   90.00
#
_symmetry.space_group_name_H-M   'P 1'
#
loop_
_entity.id
_entity.type
_entity.pdbx_description
1 polymer ?
#
loop_
_entity_poly.entity_id
_entity_poly.type
_entity_poly.pdbx_seq_one_letter_code
_entity_poly.pdbx_strand_id
1 'polypeptide(L)'
;MIAGSTHKGENSSVYKAFCTIRREFSKARLIIAPRYIYQADLIRDEGLNHKVSMVKRSDMKAGKIVSPSYDGVILDTIGELGRVYSLGDLIFVGGSLAHIGGHNILE
;
A
#
# COMPACT_ATOMS: atom_id res chain seq x y z
N MET A 1 6.86 -5.79 -0.12
CA MET A 1 5.91 -5.70 -1.24
C MET A 1 5.45 -4.26 -1.39
N ILE A 2 5.42 -3.75 -2.61
CA ILE A 2 4.88 -2.44 -2.96
C ILE A 2 3.67 -2.66 -3.86
N ALA A 3 2.55 -2.02 -3.56
CA ALA A 3 1.37 -1.96 -4.40
C ALA A 3 1.14 -0.50 -4.79
N GLY A 4 1.52 -0.12 -6.00
CA GLY A 4 1.43 1.24 -6.48
C GLY A 4 0.24 1.46 -7.39
N SER A 5 -0.28 2.69 -7.42
CA SER A 5 -1.45 3.09 -8.21
C SER A 5 -2.69 2.20 -7.99
N THR A 6 -2.93 1.74 -6.75
CA THR A 6 -4.09 0.87 -6.47
C THR A 6 -5.42 1.61 -6.59
N HIS A 7 -6.43 0.91 -7.11
CA HIS A 7 -7.80 1.38 -7.21
C HIS A 7 -8.72 0.72 -6.19
N LYS A 8 -9.88 1.35 -5.96
CA LYS A 8 -10.97 0.76 -5.16
C LYS A 8 -11.33 -0.63 -5.71
N GLY A 9 -11.34 -1.63 -4.84
CA GLY A 9 -11.58 -3.04 -5.20
C GLY A 9 -10.32 -3.90 -5.35
N GLU A 10 -9.14 -3.29 -5.46
CA GLU A 10 -7.87 -4.03 -5.58
C GLU A 10 -7.17 -4.25 -4.23
N ASN A 11 -7.45 -3.40 -3.23
CA ASN A 11 -6.76 -3.42 -1.94
C ASN A 11 -6.91 -4.76 -1.19
N SER A 12 -8.09 -5.39 -1.20
CA SER A 12 -8.30 -6.69 -0.55
C SER A 12 -7.38 -7.76 -1.15
N SER A 13 -7.21 -7.75 -2.47
CA SER A 13 -6.30 -8.67 -3.17
C SER A 13 -4.85 -8.40 -2.79
N VAL A 14 -4.45 -7.12 -2.67
CA VAL A 14 -3.13 -6.72 -2.19
C VAL A 14 -2.89 -7.23 -0.76
N TYR A 15 -3.84 -7.06 0.16
CA TYR A 15 -3.72 -7.54 1.53
C TYR A 15 -3.65 -9.07 1.61
N LYS A 16 -4.47 -9.79 0.82
CA LYS A 16 -4.40 -11.25 0.73
C LYS A 16 -3.04 -11.73 0.25
N ALA A 17 -2.51 -11.11 -0.82
CA ALA A 17 -1.18 -11.42 -1.34
C ALA A 17 -0.08 -11.14 -0.30
N PHE A 18 -0.13 -9.99 0.36
CA PHE A 18 0.82 -9.64 1.43
C PHE A 18 0.78 -10.64 2.58
N CYS A 19 -0.42 -11.05 3.03
CA CYS A 19 -0.58 -12.06 4.07
C CYS A 19 0.04 -13.41 3.67
N THR A 20 -0.06 -13.81 2.39
CA THR A 20 0.60 -15.02 1.88
C THR A 20 2.12 -14.87 1.91
N ILE A 21 2.65 -13.74 1.44
CA ILE A 21 4.10 -13.44 1.48
C ILE A 21 4.62 -13.46 2.92
N ARG A 22 3.88 -12.87 3.86
CA ARG A 22 4.29 -12.77 5.26
C ARG A 22 4.37 -14.13 5.98
N ARG A 23 3.72 -15.18 5.47
CA ARG A 23 3.85 -16.54 6.00
C ARG A 23 5.24 -17.13 5.77
N GLU A 24 5.82 -16.85 4.60
CA GLU A 24 7.17 -17.29 4.22
C GLU A 24 8.23 -16.28 4.69
N PHE A 25 7.92 -14.98 4.62
CA PHE A 25 8.82 -13.89 4.94
C PHE A 25 8.25 -13.05 6.09
N SER A 26 8.45 -13.49 7.32
CA SER A 26 7.87 -12.87 8.52
C SER A 26 8.25 -11.39 8.74
N LYS A 27 9.39 -10.96 8.16
CA LYS A 27 9.87 -9.56 8.20
C LYS A 27 9.37 -8.71 7.03
N ALA A 28 8.57 -9.25 6.11
CA ALA A 28 8.06 -8.51 4.97
C ALA A 28 7.21 -7.31 5.43
N ARG A 29 7.39 -6.18 4.73
CA ARG A 29 6.60 -4.96 4.90
C ARG A 29 5.76 -4.68 3.66
N LEU A 30 4.68 -3.95 3.86
CA LEU A 30 3.77 -3.51 2.80
C LEU A 30 3.85 -2.00 2.59
N ILE A 31 3.90 -1.56 1.35
CA ILE A 31 3.60 -0.18 0.99
C ILE A 31 2.44 -0.18 0.00
N ILE A 32 1.40 0.61 0.26
CA ILE A 32 0.31 0.86 -0.67
C ILE A 32 0.32 2.33 -1.07
N ALA A 33 0.47 2.62 -2.36
CA ALA A 33 0.26 3.94 -2.91
C ALA A 33 -1.05 3.94 -3.72
N PRO A 34 -2.16 4.42 -3.15
CA PRO A 34 -3.40 4.49 -3.90
C PRO A 34 -3.33 5.50 -5.03
N ARG A 35 -4.05 5.24 -6.13
CA ARG A 35 -4.23 6.22 -7.20
C ARG A 35 -4.86 7.51 -6.68
N TYR A 36 -5.71 7.41 -5.67
CA TYR A 36 -6.38 8.53 -5.02
C TYR A 36 -6.08 8.57 -3.53
N ILE A 37 -5.29 9.55 -3.10
CA ILE A 37 -4.83 9.69 -1.70
C ILE A 37 -5.96 9.85 -0.68
N TYR A 38 -7.13 10.39 -1.07
CA TYR A 38 -8.29 10.52 -0.18
C TYR A 38 -8.83 9.16 0.31
N GLN A 39 -8.43 8.05 -0.32
CA GLN A 39 -8.82 6.69 0.07
C GLN A 39 -7.95 6.12 1.20
N ALA A 40 -6.95 6.86 1.70
CA ALA A 40 -5.99 6.34 2.68
C ALA A 40 -6.64 5.78 3.94
N ASP A 41 -7.66 6.45 4.50
CA ASP A 41 -8.35 5.95 5.70
C ASP A 41 -9.15 4.67 5.40
N LEU A 42 -9.81 4.59 4.23
CA LEU A 42 -10.50 3.36 3.80
C LEU A 42 -9.54 2.19 3.65
N ILE A 43 -8.37 2.43 3.05
CA ILE A 43 -7.32 1.41 2.87
C ILE A 43 -6.81 0.94 4.22
N ARG A 44 -6.56 1.86 5.16
CA ARG A 44 -6.15 1.54 6.52
C ARG A 44 -7.17 0.63 7.21
N ASP A 45 -8.43 1.02 7.16
CA ASP A 45 -9.52 0.29 7.81
C ASP A 45 -9.72 -1.10 7.19
N GLU A 46 -9.55 -1.22 5.87
CA GLU A 46 -9.54 -2.52 5.18
C GLU A 46 -8.37 -3.41 5.62
N GLY A 47 -7.19 -2.83 5.88
CA GLY A 47 -6.05 -3.56 6.43
C GLY A 47 -6.36 -4.23 7.78
N LEU A 48 -7.13 -3.56 8.65
CA LEU A 48 -7.56 -4.12 9.92
C LEU A 48 -8.40 -5.39 9.75
N ASN A 49 -9.27 -5.44 8.73
CA ASN A 49 -10.06 -6.64 8.40
C ASN A 49 -9.17 -7.82 7.99
N HIS A 50 -7.97 -7.54 7.48
CA HIS A 50 -6.97 -8.53 7.11
C HIS A 50 -5.90 -8.79 8.19
N LYS A 51 -6.03 -8.18 9.38
CA LYS A 51 -5.02 -8.22 10.45
C LYS A 51 -3.65 -7.70 9.97
N VAL A 52 -3.69 -6.61 9.21
CA VAL A 52 -2.54 -5.87 8.71
C VAL A 52 -2.65 -4.43 9.20
N SER A 53 -1.76 -4.03 10.11
CA SER A 53 -1.75 -2.67 10.63
C SER A 53 -1.03 -1.71 9.68
N MET A 54 -1.70 -0.64 9.27
CA MET A 54 -1.19 0.32 8.29
C MET A 54 -1.15 1.74 8.89
N VAL A 55 -0.14 2.51 8.50
CA VAL A 55 0.05 3.90 8.95
C VAL A 55 0.15 4.84 7.75
N LYS A 56 -0.34 6.07 7.89
CA LYS A 56 -0.30 7.05 6.79
C LYS A 56 1.03 7.78 6.76
N ARG A 57 1.56 8.02 5.56
CA ARG A 57 2.81 8.77 5.35
C ARG A 57 2.68 10.21 5.85
N SER A 58 1.53 10.83 5.65
CA SER A 58 1.22 12.18 6.13
C SER A 58 1.26 12.29 7.66
N ASP A 59 0.75 11.29 8.38
CA ASP A 59 0.78 11.26 9.85
C ASP A 59 2.22 11.19 10.38
N MET A 60 3.09 10.39 9.74
CA MET A 60 4.52 10.35 10.06
C MET A 60 5.22 11.68 9.78
N LYS A 61 4.91 12.35 8.66
CA LYS A 61 5.47 13.68 8.32
C LYS A 61 5.05 14.75 9.32
N ALA A 62 3.81 14.68 9.81
CA ALA A 62 3.27 15.61 10.78
C ALA A 62 3.76 15.33 12.22
N GLY A 63 4.62 14.34 12.43
CA GLY A 63 5.12 13.98 13.76
C GLY A 63 4.04 13.43 14.69
N LYS A 64 2.93 12.92 14.15
CA LYS A 64 1.89 12.29 14.97
C LYS A 64 2.43 11.02 15.63
N ILE A 65 1.89 10.68 16.78
CA ILE A 65 2.21 9.41 17.44
C ILE A 65 1.67 8.27 16.56
N VAL A 66 2.61 7.53 15.98
CA VAL A 66 2.32 6.32 15.20
C VAL A 66 2.72 5.13 16.05
N SER A 67 1.92 4.06 16.04
CA SER A 67 2.27 2.81 16.72
C SER A 67 3.68 2.37 16.30
N PRO A 68 4.56 1.99 17.23
CA PRO A 68 5.88 1.47 16.87
C PRO A 68 5.80 0.13 16.13
N SER A 69 4.67 -0.57 16.24
CA SER A 69 4.37 -1.81 15.53
C SER A 69 3.26 -1.59 14.51
N TYR A 70 3.66 -1.44 13.25
CA TYR A 70 2.79 -1.46 12.07
C TYR A 70 3.39 -2.41 11.02
N ASP A 71 2.56 -2.94 10.13
CA ASP A 71 2.97 -3.88 9.07
C ASP A 71 3.35 -3.16 7.77
N GLY A 72 2.77 -2.00 7.52
CA GLY A 72 3.01 -1.24 6.31
C GLY A 72 2.63 0.23 6.36
N VAL A 73 2.93 0.92 5.26
CA VAL A 73 2.71 2.36 5.08
C VAL A 73 1.77 2.60 3.91
N ILE A 74 0.84 3.53 4.08
CA ILE A 74 0.01 4.07 3.01
C ILE A 74 0.64 5.37 2.54
N LEU A 75 1.05 5.43 1.27
CA LEU A 75 1.56 6.64 0.64
C LEU A 75 0.39 7.53 0.23
N ASP A 76 -0.10 8.30 1.19
CA ASP A 76 -1.17 9.29 1.02
C ASP A 76 -0.63 10.68 0.66
N THR A 77 0.52 10.73 0.00
CA THR A 77 1.24 11.93 -0.43
C THR A 77 1.62 11.85 -1.90
N ILE A 78 1.70 13.00 -2.57
CA ILE A 78 1.95 13.09 -4.03
C ILE A 78 3.46 13.14 -4.31
N GLY A 79 3.89 12.53 -5.42
CA GLY A 79 5.26 12.63 -5.94
C GLY A 79 6.31 11.75 -5.23
N GLU A 80 5.88 10.85 -4.34
CA GLU A 80 6.77 9.92 -3.64
C GLU A 80 6.82 8.52 -4.28
N LEU A 81 5.84 8.16 -5.13
CA LEU A 81 5.69 6.81 -5.67
C LEU A 81 6.90 6.31 -6.48
N GLY A 82 7.41 7.11 -7.42
CA GLY A 82 8.57 6.73 -8.24
C GLY A 82 9.82 6.41 -7.42
N ARG A 83 10.04 7.15 -6.31
CA ARG A 83 11.14 6.88 -5.37
C ARG A 83 10.93 5.62 -4.54
N VAL A 84 9.68 5.23 -4.34
CA VAL A 84 9.34 4.09 -3.49
C VAL A 84 9.45 2.79 -4.28
N TYR A 85 9.10 2.79 -5.56
CA TYR A 85 9.25 1.59 -6.39
C TYR A 85 10.67 1.01 -6.38
N SER A 86 11.71 1.84 -6.31
CA SER A 86 13.10 1.37 -6.23
C SER A 86 13.46 0.66 -4.92
N LEU A 87 12.61 0.72 -3.90
CA LEU A 87 12.81 0.07 -2.60
C LEU A 87 12.16 -1.32 -2.51
N GLY A 88 11.39 -1.75 -3.51
CA GLY A 88 10.58 -2.96 -3.42
C GLY A 88 11.21 -4.19 -4.06
N ASP A 89 11.29 -5.29 -3.32
CA ASP A 89 11.66 -6.61 -3.87
C ASP A 89 10.55 -7.22 -4.74
N LEU A 90 9.29 -6.82 -4.51
CA LEU A 90 8.12 -7.25 -5.25
C LEU A 90 7.17 -6.07 -5.43
N ILE A 91 6.78 -5.82 -6.68
CA ILE A 91 5.97 -4.68 -7.08
C ILE A 91 4.68 -5.17 -7.76
N PHE A 92 3.55 -4.72 -7.25
CA PHE A 92 2.24 -4.80 -7.88
C PHE A 92 1.85 -3.41 -8.38
N VAL A 93 1.34 -3.32 -9.60
CA VAL A 93 0.87 -2.08 -10.21
C VAL A 93 -0.62 -2.19 -10.43
N GLY A 94 -1.39 -1.35 -9.73
CA GLY A 94 -2.86 -1.32 -9.78
C GLY A 94 -3.42 -0.79 -11.09
N GLY A 95 -4.74 -0.86 -11.24
CA GLY A 95 -5.41 -0.74 -12.53
C GLY A 95 -5.28 -1.99 -13.40
N SER A 96 -4.66 -3.05 -12.88
CA SER A 96 -4.47 -4.32 -13.57
C SER A 96 -5.50 -5.38 -13.18
N LEU A 97 -6.21 -5.21 -12.06
CA LEU A 97 -7.18 -6.19 -11.54
C LEU A 97 -8.62 -5.66 -11.53
N ALA A 98 -8.83 -4.35 -11.43
CA ALA A 98 -10.13 -3.74 -11.72
C ALA A 98 -10.30 -3.56 -13.24
N HIS A 99 -11.51 -3.69 -13.78
CA HIS A 99 -11.85 -3.42 -15.20
C HIS A 99 -11.72 -1.91 -15.56
N ILE A 100 -10.54 -1.34 -15.35
CA ILE A 100 -10.20 0.06 -15.60
C ILE A 100 -8.78 -0.04 -16.18
N GLY A 101 -8.66 -0.02 -17.52
CA GLY A 101 -7.45 -0.39 -18.28
C GLY A 101 -6.12 -0.03 -17.60
N GLY A 102 -5.20 -0.99 -17.58
CA GLY A 102 -3.90 -0.92 -16.93
C GLY A 102 -3.20 0.41 -17.17
N HIS A 103 -2.91 1.13 -16.09
CA HIS A 103 -2.11 2.35 -16.17
C HIS A 103 -0.62 2.00 -16.21
N ASN A 104 0.08 2.71 -17.08
CA ASN A 104 1.48 2.48 -17.41
C ASN A 104 2.40 2.58 -16.19
N ILE A 105 3.40 1.70 -16.17
CA ILE A 105 4.48 1.63 -15.17
C ILE A 105 5.45 2.84 -15.29
N LEU A 106 5.29 3.66 -16.32
CA LEU A 106 6.26 4.68 -16.79
C LEU A 106 5.73 6.13 -16.85
N GLU A 107 4.50 6.41 -16.43
CA GLU A 107 4.01 7.81 -16.30
C GLU A 107 4.30 8.43 -14.93
#